data_AF-A0A5P9XSK0-F1
#
_entry.id   AF-A0A5P9XSK0-F1
#
_cell.length_a   1.000
_cell.length_b   1.000
_cell.length_c   1.000
_cell.angle_alpha   90.00
_cell.angle_beta   90.00
_cell.angle_gamma   90.00
#
_symmetry.space_group_name_H-M   'P 1'
#
loop_
_entity.id
_entity.type
_entity.pdbx_description
1 polymer ?
#
loop_
_entity_poly.entity_id
_entity_poly.type
_entity_poly.pdbx_seq_one_letter_code
_entity_poly.pdbx_strand_id
1 'polypeptide(L)'
;MLACIAQASTAYHVPVPAIERVMTAAKHASGIGPMGVPAQWLPVLGAYGFPVATVRKHRCWGIAAGTWILAVERMYQGDGTPSLGAQGHFIYPSALPSIPQRIVQYANQAQAETGVPASMLLAVAAQESGFDPNAVSPAGAQGLMQFIPATWTHYGRGSPFNPEAAMLAGARYLRHLALEFHSWPLVLAGYNAGGQAVRNAGYRIPPFRQTQAYVPAVLAHYRQVLARLGEHP
;
A
#
# COMPACT_ATOMS: atom_id res chain seq x y z
N MET A 1 17.64 -15.59 -17.76
CA MET A 1 16.22 -15.19 -17.95
C MET A 1 15.31 -16.05 -17.10
N LEU A 2 15.35 -17.37 -17.26
CA LEU A 2 14.57 -18.34 -16.46
C LEU A 2 14.68 -18.12 -14.94
N ALA A 3 15.89 -17.89 -14.42
CA ALA A 3 16.08 -17.61 -12.99
C ALA A 3 15.31 -16.36 -12.51
N CYS A 4 15.29 -15.26 -13.29
CA CYS A 4 14.52 -14.07 -12.92
C CYS A 4 13.00 -14.37 -12.92
N ILE A 5 12.52 -15.18 -13.88
CA ILE A 5 11.10 -15.54 -14.01
C ILE A 5 10.66 -16.40 -12.82
N ALA A 6 11.45 -17.41 -12.46
CA ALA A 6 11.17 -18.26 -11.30
C ALA A 6 11.16 -17.43 -10.01
N GLN A 7 12.16 -16.57 -9.81
CA GLN A 7 12.22 -15.69 -8.64
C GLN A 7 11.01 -14.75 -8.56
N ALA A 8 10.63 -14.09 -9.66
CA ALA A 8 9.48 -13.20 -9.69
C ALA A 8 8.15 -13.95 -9.51
N SER A 9 8.03 -15.16 -10.07
CA SER A 9 6.88 -16.04 -9.90
C SER A 9 6.66 -16.39 -8.44
N THR A 10 7.71 -16.80 -7.73
CA THR A 10 7.65 -17.09 -6.30
C THR A 10 7.35 -15.83 -5.49
N ALA A 11 8.03 -14.72 -5.76
CA ALA A 11 7.87 -13.48 -4.98
C ALA A 11 6.45 -12.90 -5.06
N TYR A 12 5.82 -12.95 -6.24
CA TYR A 12 4.53 -12.30 -6.48
C TYR A 12 3.37 -13.27 -6.70
N HIS A 13 3.62 -14.58 -6.52
CA HIS A 13 2.63 -15.65 -6.67
C HIS A 13 1.92 -15.64 -8.04
N VAL A 14 2.64 -15.26 -9.10
CA VAL A 14 2.15 -15.28 -10.48
C VAL A 14 2.68 -16.53 -11.17
N PRO A 15 1.83 -17.38 -11.77
CA PRO A 15 2.30 -18.58 -12.46
C PRO A 15 3.29 -18.25 -13.58
N VAL A 16 4.40 -18.99 -13.67
CA VAL A 16 5.39 -18.85 -14.74
C VAL A 16 4.75 -18.76 -16.14
N PRO A 17 3.76 -19.60 -16.51
CA PRO A 17 3.13 -19.51 -17.83
C PRO A 17 2.45 -18.16 -18.10
N ALA A 18 1.94 -17.47 -17.07
CA ALA A 18 1.33 -16.15 -17.24
C ALA A 18 2.39 -15.08 -17.55
N ILE A 19 3.54 -15.15 -16.87
CA ILE A 19 4.69 -14.26 -17.10
C ILE A 19 5.19 -14.45 -18.54
N GLU A 20 5.39 -15.70 -18.96
CA GLU A 20 5.91 -16.03 -20.29
C GLU A 20 5.00 -15.60 -21.43
N ARG A 21 3.67 -15.73 -21.26
CA ARG A 21 2.68 -15.22 -22.24
C ARG A 21 2.83 -13.71 -22.44
N VAL A 22 2.93 -12.96 -21.35
CA VAL A 22 3.06 -11.50 -21.40
C VAL A 22 4.40 -11.10 -21.99
N MET A 23 5.50 -11.74 -21.60
CA MET A 23 6.82 -11.50 -22.21
C MET A 23 6.80 -11.77 -23.72
N THR A 24 6.10 -12.82 -24.15
CA THR A 24 5.98 -13.17 -25.57
C THR A 24 5.20 -12.11 -26.33
N ALA A 25 4.06 -11.66 -25.80
CA ALA A 25 3.27 -10.57 -26.38
C ALA A 25 4.05 -9.24 -26.41
N ALA A 26 4.87 -8.98 -25.39
CA ALA A 26 5.64 -7.76 -25.24
C ALA A 26 6.83 -7.63 -26.19
N LYS A 27 7.29 -8.71 -26.84
CA LYS A 27 8.43 -8.67 -27.79
C LYS A 27 8.26 -7.65 -28.91
N HIS A 28 7.01 -7.28 -29.23
CA HIS A 28 6.66 -6.34 -30.29
C HIS A 28 5.96 -5.08 -29.77
N ALA A 29 5.83 -4.90 -28.45
CA ALA A 29 5.16 -3.76 -27.83
C ALA A 29 6.15 -2.63 -27.49
N SER A 30 5.69 -1.37 -27.52
CA SER A 30 6.47 -0.16 -27.21
C SER A 30 6.74 0.07 -25.71
N GLY A 31 6.75 -1.00 -24.92
CA GLY A 31 6.85 -0.95 -23.45
C GLY A 31 8.28 -1.05 -22.90
N ILE A 32 8.39 -0.86 -21.58
CA ILE A 32 9.68 -0.83 -20.88
C ILE A 32 10.07 -2.23 -20.44
N GLY A 33 11.30 -2.60 -20.80
CA GLY A 33 11.90 -3.86 -20.38
C GLY A 33 11.22 -5.09 -20.98
N PRO A 34 11.61 -6.29 -20.53
CA PRO A 34 11.21 -7.56 -21.16
C PRO A 34 9.73 -7.92 -20.99
N MET A 35 9.03 -7.26 -20.08
CA MET A 35 7.59 -7.43 -19.87
C MET A 35 6.77 -6.42 -20.68
N GLY A 36 7.40 -5.43 -21.35
CA GLY A 36 6.66 -4.40 -22.08
C GLY A 36 5.84 -3.50 -21.17
N VAL A 37 6.37 -3.13 -20.00
CA VAL A 37 5.66 -2.31 -19.01
C VAL A 37 5.28 -0.94 -19.61
N PRO A 38 3.99 -0.56 -19.66
CA PRO A 38 3.58 0.75 -20.14
C PRO A 38 4.20 1.90 -19.33
N ALA A 39 4.57 3.00 -19.99
CA ALA A 39 5.26 4.11 -19.33
C ALA A 39 4.45 4.74 -18.17
N GLN A 40 3.13 4.69 -18.22
CA GLN A 40 2.28 5.19 -17.13
C GLN A 40 2.41 4.41 -15.82
N TRP A 41 2.99 3.20 -15.83
CA TRP A 41 3.28 2.44 -14.62
C TRP A 41 4.55 2.92 -13.91
N LEU A 42 5.38 3.77 -14.51
CA LEU A 42 6.66 4.17 -13.90
C LEU A 42 6.52 4.90 -12.57
N PRO A 43 5.60 5.88 -12.40
CA PRO A 43 5.39 6.51 -11.10
C PRO A 43 4.91 5.49 -10.06
N VAL A 44 4.05 4.56 -10.45
CA VAL A 44 3.57 3.46 -9.61
C VAL A 44 4.75 2.59 -9.17
N LEU A 45 5.54 2.06 -10.11
CA LEU A 45 6.70 1.22 -9.82
C LEU A 45 7.69 1.92 -8.88
N GLY A 46 7.99 3.20 -9.14
CA GLY A 46 8.79 4.04 -8.25
C GLY A 46 8.18 4.20 -6.86
N ALA A 47 6.85 4.11 -6.73
CA ALA A 47 6.09 4.10 -5.48
C ALA A 47 5.88 2.70 -4.86
N TYR A 48 6.36 1.60 -5.47
CA TYR A 48 6.32 0.23 -4.88
C TYR A 48 7.69 -0.45 -4.76
N GLY A 49 8.76 0.31 -4.96
CA GLY A 49 10.12 -0.09 -4.54
C GLY A 49 10.92 -0.60 -5.72
N PHE A 50 10.44 -0.31 -6.93
CA PHE A 50 11.10 -0.58 -8.18
C PHE A 50 11.78 0.70 -8.66
N PRO A 51 13.10 0.86 -8.48
CA PRO A 51 13.80 2.05 -8.96
C PRO A 51 13.63 2.14 -10.48
N VAL A 52 12.97 3.20 -10.96
CA VAL A 52 12.55 3.32 -12.36
C VAL A 52 13.73 3.20 -13.34
N ALA A 53 14.87 3.80 -13.00
CA ALA A 53 16.10 3.69 -13.79
C ALA A 53 16.59 2.23 -13.89
N THR A 54 16.46 1.47 -12.80
CA THR A 54 16.85 0.05 -12.73
C THR A 54 15.86 -0.84 -13.46
N VAL A 55 14.55 -0.60 -13.35
CA VAL A 55 13.51 -1.31 -14.12
C VAL A 55 13.76 -1.20 -15.62
N ARG A 56 14.16 -0.01 -16.09
CA ARG A 56 14.46 0.24 -17.51
C ARG A 56 15.68 -0.52 -18.02
N LYS A 57 16.72 -0.64 -17.19
CA LYS A 57 18.05 -1.13 -17.63
C LYS A 57 18.32 -2.59 -17.27
N HIS A 58 17.77 -3.09 -16.15
CA HIS A 58 18.12 -4.39 -15.60
C HIS A 58 17.01 -5.43 -15.82
N ARG A 59 17.32 -6.50 -16.54
CA ARG A 59 16.30 -7.47 -17.00
C ARG A 59 15.49 -8.08 -15.86
N CYS A 60 16.13 -8.50 -14.76
CA CYS A 60 15.38 -9.14 -13.67
C CYS A 60 14.48 -8.14 -12.95
N TRP A 61 14.86 -6.86 -12.89
CA TRP A 61 14.03 -5.81 -12.31
C TRP A 61 12.84 -5.48 -13.21
N GLY A 62 13.03 -5.49 -14.53
CA GLY A 62 11.93 -5.37 -15.49
C GLY A 62 10.96 -6.55 -15.44
N ILE A 63 11.46 -7.78 -15.26
CA ILE A 63 10.62 -8.98 -15.04
C ILE A 63 9.87 -8.85 -13.73
N ALA A 64 10.56 -8.55 -12.62
CA ALA A 64 9.94 -8.39 -11.31
C ALA A 64 8.85 -7.30 -11.31
N ALA A 65 9.13 -6.14 -11.91
CA ALA A 65 8.17 -5.04 -12.05
C ALA A 65 6.94 -5.45 -12.85
N GLY A 66 7.11 -6.05 -14.03
CA GLY A 66 5.98 -6.51 -14.84
C GLY A 66 5.20 -7.65 -14.17
N THR A 67 5.86 -8.59 -13.52
CA THR A 67 5.21 -9.67 -12.75
C THR A 67 4.43 -9.10 -11.56
N TRP A 68 4.97 -8.09 -10.87
CA TRP A 68 4.25 -7.38 -9.83
C TRP A 68 3.00 -6.69 -10.38
N ILE A 69 3.07 -6.03 -11.55
CA ILE A 69 1.89 -5.45 -12.20
C ILE A 69 0.85 -6.52 -12.52
N LEU A 70 1.25 -7.68 -13.06
CA LEU A 70 0.32 -8.78 -13.32
C LEU A 70 -0.33 -9.31 -12.04
N ALA A 71 0.42 -9.39 -10.94
CA ALA A 71 -0.12 -9.78 -9.65
C ALA A 71 -1.19 -8.77 -9.19
N VAL A 72 -0.90 -7.48 -9.33
CA VAL A 72 -1.82 -6.38 -9.00
C VAL A 72 -3.07 -6.43 -9.88
N GLU A 73 -2.93 -6.55 -11.20
CA GLU A 73 -4.07 -6.61 -12.13
C GLU A 73 -4.95 -7.83 -11.89
N ARG A 74 -4.35 -8.99 -11.59
CA ARG A 74 -5.09 -10.21 -11.23
C ARG A 74 -5.90 -10.04 -9.95
N MET A 75 -5.42 -9.26 -8.97
CA MET A 75 -6.20 -8.93 -7.77
C MET A 75 -7.48 -8.16 -8.12
N TYR A 76 -7.45 -7.27 -9.12
CA TYR A 76 -8.59 -6.41 -9.47
C TYR A 76 -9.54 -6.99 -10.52
N GLN A 77 -9.04 -7.79 -11.47
CA GLN A 77 -9.85 -8.31 -12.56
C GLN A 77 -10.70 -9.54 -12.17
N GLY A 78 -10.31 -10.28 -11.12
CA GLY A 78 -10.98 -11.52 -10.69
C GLY A 78 -10.84 -12.63 -11.75
N ASP A 79 -10.11 -13.70 -11.45
CA ASP A 79 -9.91 -14.94 -12.23
C ASP A 79 -9.58 -14.84 -13.74
N GLY A 80 -9.53 -13.65 -14.32
CA GLY A 80 -9.31 -13.39 -15.73
C GLY A 80 -7.85 -13.58 -16.14
N THR A 81 -7.62 -13.63 -17.45
CA THR A 81 -6.28 -13.72 -18.04
C THR A 81 -5.47 -12.46 -17.73
N PRO A 82 -4.36 -12.56 -16.94
CA PRO A 82 -3.53 -11.41 -16.63
C PRO A 82 -2.96 -10.80 -17.92
N SER A 83 -3.11 -9.49 -18.09
CA SER A 83 -2.54 -8.73 -19.21
C SER A 83 -2.16 -7.34 -18.71
N LEU A 84 -0.97 -6.86 -19.10
CA LEU A 84 -0.51 -5.51 -18.76
C LEU A 84 -1.39 -4.49 -19.49
N GLY A 85 -2.38 -3.95 -18.78
CA GLY A 85 -3.36 -3.03 -19.32
C GLY A 85 -2.83 -1.60 -19.41
N ALA A 86 -3.14 -0.94 -20.52
CA ALA A 86 -2.88 0.49 -20.68
C ALA A 86 -3.75 1.36 -19.76
N GLN A 87 -4.89 0.85 -19.31
CA GLN A 87 -5.83 1.60 -18.50
C GLN A 87 -5.45 1.69 -17.02
N GLY A 88 -4.38 0.98 -16.58
CA GLY A 88 -3.85 1.02 -15.21
C GLY A 88 -4.93 1.28 -14.18
N HIS A 89 -5.75 0.28 -13.84
CA HIS A 89 -6.92 0.39 -12.94
C HIS A 89 -6.60 0.96 -11.53
N PHE A 90 -5.36 1.34 -11.28
CA PHE A 90 -4.94 2.21 -10.21
C PHE A 90 -5.47 3.64 -10.40
N ILE A 91 -6.56 3.94 -9.70
CA ILE A 91 -6.77 5.30 -9.23
C ILE A 91 -5.72 5.51 -8.14
N TYR A 92 -4.67 6.27 -8.46
CA TYR A 92 -3.74 6.77 -7.45
C TYR A 92 -4.54 7.39 -6.31
N PRO A 93 -4.11 7.26 -5.05
CA PRO A 93 -4.49 8.30 -4.12
C PRO A 93 -4.06 9.65 -4.71
N SER A 94 -4.97 10.62 -4.64
CA SER A 94 -4.69 12.02 -4.95
C SER A 94 -3.36 12.46 -4.36
N ALA A 95 -2.73 13.47 -4.97
CA ALA A 95 -1.51 14.08 -4.44
C ALA A 95 -1.64 14.26 -2.92
N LEU A 96 -0.62 13.82 -2.16
CA LEU A 96 -0.65 13.86 -0.70
C LEU A 96 -1.13 15.26 -0.25
N PRO A 97 -2.21 15.37 0.54
CA PRO A 97 -2.69 16.67 1.00
C PRO A 97 -1.61 17.42 1.77
N SER A 98 -1.75 18.75 1.93
CA SER A 98 -0.85 19.49 2.81
C SER A 98 -0.97 18.94 4.23
N ILE A 99 0.15 18.55 4.83
CA ILE A 99 0.16 17.96 6.17
C ILE A 99 0.17 19.10 7.19
N PRO A 100 -0.85 19.27 8.04
CA PRO A 100 -0.83 20.32 9.04
C PRO A 100 0.28 20.08 10.06
N GLN A 101 1.04 21.11 10.43
CA GLN A 101 2.19 20.99 11.34
C GLN A 101 1.83 20.33 12.68
N ARG A 102 0.64 20.63 13.23
CA ARG A 102 0.12 19.98 14.45
C ARG A 102 -0.01 18.46 14.30
N ILE A 103 -0.40 17.98 13.13
CA ILE A 103 -0.56 16.54 12.86
C ILE A 103 0.81 15.86 12.80
N VAL A 104 1.83 16.54 12.27
CA VAL A 104 3.22 16.07 12.34
C VAL A 104 3.69 15.96 13.79
N GLN A 105 3.38 16.94 14.64
CA GLN A 105 3.72 16.89 16.06
C GLN A 105 3.06 15.70 16.77
N TYR A 106 1.76 15.47 16.55
CA TYR A 106 1.06 14.31 17.11
C TYR A 106 1.63 12.98 16.61
N ALA A 107 1.99 12.89 15.32
CA ALA A 107 2.62 11.69 14.76
C ALA A 107 3.99 11.43 15.39
N ASN A 108 4.80 12.46 15.64
CA ASN A 108 6.10 12.34 16.30
C ASN A 108 5.97 11.91 17.77
N GLN A 109 4.99 12.43 18.51
CA GLN A 109 4.69 12.00 19.87
C GLN A 109 4.25 10.53 19.91
N ALA A 110 3.35 10.14 19.01
CA ALA A 110 2.89 8.77 18.90
C ALA A 110 4.01 7.81 18.48
N GLN A 111 4.93 8.24 17.61
CA GLN A 111 6.15 7.49 17.27
C GLN A 111 7.00 7.27 18.51
N ALA A 112 7.24 8.31 19.32
CA ALA A 112 8.07 8.20 20.53
C ALA A 112 7.49 7.17 21.53
N GLU A 113 6.17 7.07 21.64
CA GLU A 113 5.51 6.12 22.55
C GLU A 113 5.46 4.68 22.00
N THR A 114 5.24 4.51 20.70
CA THR A 114 4.90 3.19 20.13
C THR A 114 5.99 2.57 19.26
N GLY A 115 6.96 3.38 18.83
CA GLY A 115 7.97 3.00 17.84
C GLY A 115 7.42 2.86 16.41
N VAL A 116 6.15 3.17 16.14
CA VAL A 116 5.61 3.21 14.78
C VAL A 116 6.11 4.48 14.08
N PRO A 117 6.70 4.41 12.88
CA PRO A 117 7.19 5.60 12.19
C PRO A 117 6.10 6.66 11.97
N ALA A 118 6.41 7.91 12.29
CA ALA A 118 5.54 9.06 12.08
C ALA A 118 5.16 9.19 10.61
N SER A 119 6.08 8.91 9.70
CA SER A 119 5.81 8.89 8.27
C SER A 119 4.74 7.86 7.86
N MET A 120 4.69 6.70 8.51
CA MET A 120 3.63 5.69 8.29
C MET A 120 2.28 6.16 8.87
N LEU A 121 2.30 6.76 10.06
CA LEU A 121 1.08 7.33 10.68
C LEU A 121 0.44 8.41 9.81
N LEU A 122 1.26 9.33 9.29
CA LEU A 122 0.82 10.39 8.39
C LEU A 122 0.26 9.83 7.08
N ALA A 123 0.84 8.74 6.57
CA ALA A 123 0.35 8.07 5.36
C ALA A 123 -1.03 7.43 5.56
N VAL A 124 -1.25 6.78 6.71
CA VAL A 124 -2.55 6.23 7.08
C VAL A 124 -3.56 7.36 7.27
N ALA A 125 -3.25 8.42 8.03
CA ALA A 125 -4.14 9.55 8.25
C ALA A 125 -4.54 10.27 6.93
N ALA A 126 -3.60 10.36 5.98
CA ALA A 126 -3.87 10.90 4.65
C ALA A 126 -4.91 10.05 3.90
N GLN A 127 -4.76 8.72 3.92
CA GLN A 127 -5.69 7.80 3.25
C GLN A 127 -7.05 7.73 3.94
N GLU A 128 -7.08 7.79 5.27
CA GLU A 128 -8.30 7.63 6.06
C GLU A 128 -9.21 8.86 5.95
N SER A 129 -8.67 10.05 6.15
CA SER A 129 -9.50 11.27 6.21
C SER A 129 -8.94 12.47 5.45
N GLY A 130 -7.79 12.34 4.80
CA GLY A 130 -7.10 13.50 4.21
C GLY A 130 -6.72 14.55 5.26
N PHE A 131 -6.47 14.10 6.51
CA PHE A 131 -6.22 14.92 7.69
C PHE A 131 -7.43 15.70 8.25
N ASP A 132 -8.66 15.36 7.87
CA ASP A 132 -9.87 15.90 8.51
C ASP A 132 -10.13 15.18 9.86
N PRO A 133 -10.06 15.89 11.02
CA PRO A 133 -10.35 15.30 12.32
C PRO A 133 -11.85 15.08 12.57
N ASN A 134 -12.73 15.63 11.74
CA ASN A 134 -14.19 15.53 11.88
C ASN A 134 -14.83 14.54 10.91
N ALA A 135 -14.02 13.84 10.10
CA ALA A 135 -14.51 12.93 9.09
C ALA A 135 -15.35 11.80 9.69
N VAL A 136 -16.49 11.49 9.05
CA VAL A 136 -17.34 10.35 9.39
C VAL A 136 -17.67 9.59 8.12
N SER A 137 -17.31 8.30 8.04
CA SER A 137 -17.67 7.47 6.89
C SER A 137 -19.12 6.98 6.98
N PRO A 138 -19.72 6.55 5.86
CA PRO A 138 -21.04 5.89 5.87
C PRO A 138 -21.10 4.64 6.76
N ALA A 139 -19.95 4.00 7.01
CA ALA A 139 -19.83 2.83 7.89
C ALA A 139 -19.65 3.22 9.38
N GLY A 140 -19.67 4.51 9.71
CA GLY A 140 -19.52 5.01 11.07
C GLY A 140 -18.07 5.05 11.58
N ALA A 141 -17.09 5.03 10.68
CA ALA A 141 -15.69 5.27 11.04
C ALA A 141 -15.47 6.76 11.31
N GLN A 142 -14.72 7.10 12.37
CA GLN A 142 -14.69 8.45 12.93
C GLN A 142 -13.28 9.05 13.02
N GLY A 143 -13.21 10.33 12.69
CA GLY A 143 -12.08 11.22 12.92
C GLY A 143 -10.86 10.95 12.06
N LEU A 144 -9.74 11.51 12.51
CA LEU A 144 -8.48 11.58 11.75
C LEU A 144 -7.98 10.22 11.24
N MET A 145 -8.19 9.17 12.04
CA MET A 145 -7.68 7.82 11.78
C MET A 145 -8.79 6.82 11.46
N GLN A 146 -10.01 7.32 11.20
CA GLN A 146 -11.22 6.57 10.83
C GLN A 146 -11.43 5.31 11.68
N PHE A 147 -11.49 5.49 13.00
CA PHE A 147 -11.79 4.39 13.91
C PHE A 147 -13.28 4.05 13.90
N ILE A 148 -13.61 2.77 13.74
CA ILE A 148 -14.94 2.27 14.11
C ILE A 148 -15.03 2.12 15.64
N PRO A 149 -16.23 2.22 16.24
CA PRO A 149 -16.40 2.21 17.69
C PRO A 149 -15.80 0.98 18.38
N ALA A 150 -15.95 -0.21 17.78
CA ALA A 150 -15.43 -1.45 18.34
C ALA A 150 -13.91 -1.45 18.48
N THR A 151 -13.18 -0.83 17.54
CA THR A 151 -11.72 -0.74 17.61
C THR A 151 -11.28 0.39 18.56
N TRP A 152 -12.05 1.48 18.62
CA TRP A 152 -11.76 2.61 19.52
C TRP A 152 -11.72 2.20 21.00
N THR A 153 -12.61 1.30 21.44
CA THR A 153 -12.63 0.84 22.85
C THR A 153 -11.31 0.21 23.30
N HIS A 154 -10.59 -0.44 22.38
CA HIS A 154 -9.33 -1.12 22.68
C HIS A 154 -8.13 -0.17 22.69
N TYR A 155 -8.05 0.75 21.72
CA TYR A 155 -6.84 1.55 21.49
C TYR A 155 -6.98 3.03 21.84
N GLY A 156 -8.21 3.54 21.78
CA GLY A 156 -8.56 4.93 22.00
C GLY A 156 -8.72 5.31 23.46
N ARG A 157 -8.57 6.60 23.73
CA ARG A 157 -8.90 7.26 25.01
C ARG A 157 -9.56 8.59 24.69
N GLY A 158 -10.66 8.91 25.37
CA GLY A 158 -11.46 10.10 25.04
C GLY A 158 -12.20 9.96 23.71
N SER A 159 -12.13 10.99 22.86
CA SER A 159 -12.91 11.11 21.62
C SER A 159 -12.08 10.78 20.36
N PRO A 160 -12.62 10.00 19.40
CA PRO A 160 -11.97 9.76 18.09
C PRO A 160 -11.88 11.02 17.23
N PHE A 161 -12.65 12.06 17.55
CA PHE A 161 -12.57 13.37 16.88
C PHE A 161 -11.45 14.27 17.43
N ASN A 162 -10.81 13.88 18.54
CA ASN A 162 -9.59 14.55 18.99
C ASN A 162 -8.41 14.00 18.16
N PRO A 163 -7.74 14.83 17.34
CA PRO A 163 -6.70 14.36 16.41
C PRO A 163 -5.48 13.77 17.09
N GLU A 164 -5.09 14.28 18.27
CA GLU A 164 -3.95 13.77 19.04
C GLU A 164 -4.28 12.36 19.59
N ALA A 165 -5.45 12.22 20.23
CA ALA A 165 -5.92 10.94 20.75
C ALA A 165 -6.10 9.91 19.63
N ALA A 166 -6.64 10.33 18.49
CA ALA A 166 -6.82 9.47 17.32
C ALA A 166 -5.48 9.01 16.74
N MET A 167 -4.52 9.92 16.60
CA MET A 167 -3.18 9.59 16.10
C MET A 167 -2.49 8.56 17.00
N LEU A 168 -2.54 8.76 18.32
CA LEU A 168 -1.94 7.85 19.28
C LEU A 168 -2.64 6.47 19.30
N ALA A 169 -3.97 6.44 19.21
CA ALA A 169 -4.73 5.21 19.07
C ALA A 169 -4.35 4.46 17.78
N GLY A 170 -4.21 5.19 16.67
CA GLY A 170 -3.74 4.69 15.37
C GLY A 170 -2.38 4.01 15.50
N ALA A 171 -1.44 4.67 16.17
CA ALA A 171 -0.10 4.13 16.41
C ALA A 171 -0.11 2.86 17.27
N ARG A 172 -0.92 2.82 18.34
CA ARG A 172 -1.07 1.62 19.17
C ARG A 172 -1.65 0.46 18.37
N TYR A 173 -2.65 0.72 17.53
CA TYR A 173 -3.26 -0.33 16.71
C TYR A 173 -2.29 -0.84 15.62
N LEU A 174 -1.60 0.05 14.91
CA LEU A 174 -0.57 -0.34 13.95
C LEU A 174 0.57 -1.11 14.61
N ARG A 175 1.00 -0.72 15.82
CA ARG A 175 2.01 -1.46 16.58
C ARG A 175 1.55 -2.87 16.91
N HIS A 176 0.32 -3.03 17.39
CA HIS A 176 -0.27 -4.35 17.67
C HIS A 176 -0.23 -5.25 16.44
N LEU A 177 -0.70 -4.73 15.29
CA LEU A 177 -0.69 -5.47 14.03
C LEU A 177 0.74 -5.76 13.54
N ALA A 178 1.67 -4.83 13.73
CA ALA A 178 3.07 -5.00 13.32
C ALA A 178 3.80 -6.08 14.13
N LEU A 179 3.45 -6.26 15.40
CA LEU A 179 3.96 -7.35 16.23
C LEU A 179 3.46 -8.73 15.79
N GLU A 180 2.32 -8.81 15.10
CA GLU A 180 1.78 -10.06 14.58
C GLU A 180 2.25 -10.34 13.15
N PHE A 181 2.13 -9.35 12.26
CA PHE A 181 2.28 -9.59 10.82
C PHE A 181 3.68 -9.30 10.27
N HIS A 182 4.51 -8.56 11.00
CA HIS A 182 5.91 -8.25 10.64
C HIS A 182 6.12 -7.71 9.21
N SER A 183 5.08 -7.16 8.59
CA SER A 183 5.05 -6.76 7.19
C SER A 183 4.06 -5.62 7.00
N TRP A 184 4.53 -4.44 6.60
CA TRP A 184 3.68 -3.26 6.43
C TRP A 184 2.46 -3.51 5.52
N PRO A 185 2.56 -4.18 4.36
CA PRO A 185 1.38 -4.53 3.56
C PRO A 185 0.30 -5.31 4.34
N LEU A 186 0.69 -6.27 5.18
CA LEU A 186 -0.25 -7.05 5.98
C LEU A 186 -0.77 -6.28 7.19
N VAL A 187 0.06 -5.43 7.80
CA VAL A 187 -0.36 -4.48 8.85
C VAL A 187 -1.43 -3.55 8.34
N LEU A 188 -1.22 -2.93 7.17
CA LEU A 188 -2.20 -2.04 6.55
C LEU A 188 -3.48 -2.78 6.13
N ALA A 189 -3.34 -4.03 5.66
CA ALA A 189 -4.49 -4.87 5.40
C ALA A 189 -5.29 -5.16 6.67
N GLY A 190 -4.60 -5.43 7.78
CA GLY A 190 -5.21 -5.65 9.09
C GLY A 190 -5.82 -4.38 9.69
N TYR A 191 -5.24 -3.21 9.42
CA TYR A 191 -5.80 -1.93 9.86
C TYR A 191 -7.16 -1.69 9.19
N ASN A 192 -7.25 -1.89 7.87
CA ASN A 192 -8.45 -1.65 7.08
C ASN A 192 -9.50 -2.77 7.19
N ALA A 193 -9.09 -4.05 7.15
CA ALA A 193 -9.98 -5.20 7.10
C ALA A 193 -10.16 -5.92 8.45
N GLY A 194 -9.36 -5.56 9.45
CA GLY A 194 -9.20 -6.31 10.69
C GLY A 194 -8.17 -7.44 10.58
N GLY A 195 -7.37 -7.64 11.64
CA GLY A 195 -6.34 -8.68 11.68
C GLY A 195 -6.88 -10.10 11.48
N GLN A 196 -8.12 -10.38 11.91
CA GLN A 196 -8.75 -11.68 11.69
C GLN A 196 -8.96 -11.98 10.20
N ALA A 197 -9.26 -10.98 9.38
CA ALA A 197 -9.39 -11.17 7.94
C ALA A 197 -8.06 -11.58 7.31
N VAL A 198 -6.94 -10.97 7.75
CA VAL A 198 -5.59 -11.32 7.30
C VAL A 198 -5.20 -12.74 7.71
N ARG A 199 -5.55 -13.15 8.94
CA ARG A 199 -5.35 -14.54 9.42
C ARG A 199 -6.17 -15.54 8.59
N ASN A 200 -7.45 -15.25 8.37
CA ASN A 200 -8.33 -16.10 7.56
C ASN A 200 -7.86 -16.22 6.10
N ALA A 201 -7.23 -15.17 5.57
CA ALA A 201 -6.59 -15.19 4.26
C ALA A 201 -5.25 -15.95 4.24
N GLY A 202 -4.79 -16.50 5.37
CA GLY A 202 -3.52 -17.19 5.50
C GLY A 202 -2.33 -16.25 5.36
N TYR A 203 -2.34 -15.15 6.12
CA TYR A 203 -1.27 -14.13 6.14
C TYR A 203 -1.02 -13.49 4.77
N ARG A 204 -2.12 -13.22 4.06
CA ARG A 204 -2.15 -12.52 2.78
C ARG A 204 -3.12 -11.35 2.87
N ILE A 205 -3.01 -10.40 1.94
CA ILE A 205 -4.00 -9.32 1.80
C ILE A 205 -5.35 -9.99 1.48
N PRO A 206 -6.40 -9.80 2.30
CA PRO A 206 -7.71 -10.39 2.06
C PRO A 206 -8.27 -9.98 0.69
N PRO A 207 -9.08 -10.82 0.03
CA PRO A 207 -9.66 -10.53 -1.28
C PRO A 207 -10.83 -9.53 -1.20
N PHE A 208 -10.70 -8.50 -0.36
CA PHE A 208 -11.65 -7.40 -0.25
C PHE A 208 -11.18 -6.27 -1.16
N ARG A 209 -12.01 -5.88 -2.13
CA ARG A 209 -11.69 -4.84 -3.12
C ARG A 209 -11.18 -3.56 -2.44
N GLN A 210 -11.82 -3.14 -1.34
CA GLN A 210 -11.42 -1.96 -0.58
C GLN A 210 -10.00 -2.13 -0.01
N THR A 211 -9.70 -3.26 0.63
CA THR A 211 -8.38 -3.51 1.25
C THR A 211 -7.28 -3.65 0.22
N GLN A 212 -7.56 -4.32 -0.90
CA GLN A 212 -6.62 -4.43 -2.02
C GLN A 212 -6.29 -3.07 -2.64
N ALA A 213 -7.21 -2.09 -2.60
CA ALA A 213 -6.94 -0.70 -3.00
C ALA A 213 -6.28 0.13 -1.88
N TYR A 214 -6.67 -0.09 -0.63
CA TYR A 214 -6.21 0.68 0.53
C TYR A 214 -4.71 0.51 0.78
N VAL A 215 -4.24 -0.74 0.89
CA VAL A 215 -2.84 -1.06 1.21
C VAL A 215 -1.88 -0.32 0.27
N PRO A 216 -2.02 -0.44 -1.05
CA PRO A 216 -1.17 0.28 -1.97
C PRO A 216 -1.30 1.80 -1.84
N ALA A 217 -2.51 2.34 -1.70
CA ALA A 217 -2.70 3.79 -1.59
C ALA A 217 -1.95 4.38 -0.38
N VAL A 218 -1.99 3.73 0.78
CA VAL A 218 -1.20 4.14 1.95
C VAL A 218 0.30 4.07 1.66
N LEU A 219 0.80 3.01 1.02
CA LEU A 219 2.23 2.88 0.70
C LEU A 219 2.70 3.97 -0.29
N ALA A 220 1.83 4.42 -1.18
CA ALA A 220 2.11 5.55 -2.06
C ALA A 220 2.17 6.88 -1.27
N HIS A 221 1.26 7.10 -0.32
CA HIS A 221 1.34 8.24 0.59
C HIS A 221 2.60 8.21 1.45
N TYR A 222 2.98 7.04 1.97
CA TYR A 222 4.17 6.87 2.81
C TYR A 222 5.43 7.39 2.13
N ARG A 223 5.61 7.10 0.84
CA ARG A 223 6.76 7.59 0.08
C ARG A 223 6.73 9.09 -0.17
N GLN A 224 5.55 9.64 -0.41
CA GLN A 224 5.39 11.08 -0.54
C GLN A 224 5.68 11.79 0.79
N VAL A 225 5.29 11.20 1.92
CA VAL A 225 5.61 11.71 3.25
C VAL A 225 7.12 11.68 3.50
N LEU A 226 7.78 10.54 3.26
CA LEU A 226 9.25 10.41 3.39
C LEU A 226 9.98 11.49 2.58
N ALA A 227 9.61 11.66 1.30
CA ALA A 227 10.20 12.67 0.44
C ALA A 227 9.97 14.10 0.95
N ARG A 228 8.82 14.40 1.55
CA ARG A 228 8.51 15.73 2.12
C ARG A 228 9.24 16.01 3.44
N LEU A 229 9.42 14.99 4.27
CA LEU A 229 10.11 15.13 5.56
C LEU A 229 11.64 15.04 5.44
N GLY A 230 12.17 14.75 4.24
CA GLY A 230 13.60 14.53 4.04
C GLY A 230 14.09 13.21 4.63
N GLU A 231 13.17 12.28 4.90
CA GLU A 231 13.48 10.94 5.37
C GLU A 231 13.68 10.02 4.16
N HIS A 232 14.73 9.20 4.16
CA HIS A 232 14.95 8.17 3.15
C HIS A 232 14.68 6.79 3.77
N PRO A 233 13.98 5.88 3.05
CA PRO A 233 13.63 4.55 3.55
C PRO A 233 14.84 3.63 3.77
#